data_AF-A0A370WW74-F1
#
_entry.id   AF-A0A370WW74-F1
#
_cell.length_a   1.000
_cell.length_b   1.000
_cell.length_c   1.000
_cell.angle_alpha   90.00
_cell.angle_beta   90.00
_cell.angle_gamma   90.00
#
_symmetry.space_group_name_H-M   'P 1'
#
loop_
_entity.id
_entity.type
_entity.pdbx_description
1 polymer ?
#
loop_
_entity_poly.entity_id
_entity_poly.type
_entity_poly.pdbx_seq_one_letter_code
_entity_poly.pdbx_strand_id
1 'polypeptide(L)' 'MLLDPGEINQQLQTHQDSELGDTLEALGTPYIEMQDDSEAALETAPAAGHAPLATIVTNGDLNTSYRIALGIALRQLLH' A
#
# COMPACT_ATOMS: atom_id res chain seq x y z
N MET A 1 -1.55 -7.82 6.03
CA MET A 1 -2.75 -7.40 5.26
C MET A 1 -2.32 -6.92 3.88
N LEU A 2 -3.16 -7.04 2.85
CA LEU A 2 -2.92 -6.45 1.53
C LEU A 2 -3.87 -5.28 1.32
N LEU A 3 -3.35 -4.12 0.94
CA LEU A 3 -4.12 -2.91 0.67
C LEU A 3 -3.91 -2.50 -0.78
N ASP A 4 -5.01 -2.51 -1.55
CA ASP A 4 -5.09 -1.92 -2.88
C ASP A 4 -6.11 -0.77 -2.82
N PRO A 5 -5.65 0.47 -2.59
CA PRO A 5 -6.53 1.63 -2.50
C PRO A 5 -7.15 2.03 -3.85
N GLY A 6 -6.66 1.53 -4.99
CA GLY A 6 -7.17 1.89 -6.32
C GLY A 6 -7.34 3.41 -6.50
N GLU A 7 -8.53 3.84 -6.93
CA GLU A 7 -8.89 5.26 -7.13
C GLU A 7 -8.86 6.11 -5.84
N ILE A 8 -8.98 5.48 -4.67
CA ILE A 8 -8.91 6.19 -3.38
C ILE A 8 -7.51 6.79 -3.22
N ASN A 9 -6.46 6.16 -3.77
CA ASN A 9 -5.09 6.71 -3.70
C ASN A 9 -4.97 8.07 -4.40
N GLN A 10 -5.63 8.26 -5.55
CA GLN A 10 -5.62 9.53 -6.26
C GLN A 10 -6.36 10.63 -5.48
N GLN A 11 -7.41 10.26 -4.73
CA GLN A 11 -8.15 11.18 -3.87
C GLN A 11 -7.37 11.52 -2.58
N LEU A 12 -6.57 10.59 -2.07
CA LEU A 12 -5.69 10.76 -0.89
C LEU A 12 -4.41 11.53 -1.18
N GLN A 13 -3.96 11.58 -2.42
CA GLN A 13 -2.86 12.48 -2.80
C GLN A 13 -3.33 13.93 -2.90
N THR A 14 -4.59 14.14 -3.25
CA THR A 14 -5.21 15.47 -3.35
C THR A 14 -5.75 15.99 -2.02
N HIS A 15 -6.13 15.10 -1.11
CA HIS A 15 -6.53 15.42 0.26
C HIS A 15 -5.49 14.83 1.20
N GLN A 16 -4.69 15.67 1.88
CA GLN A 16 -3.74 15.24 2.91
C GLN A 16 -4.46 14.55 4.06
N ASP A 17 -4.85 13.29 3.88
CA ASP A 17 -5.71 12.59 4.83
C ASP A 17 -4.87 11.81 5.83
N SER A 18 -4.63 12.49 6.94
CA SER A 18 -4.14 11.92 8.20
C SER A 18 -5.04 10.75 8.66
N GLU A 19 -6.34 10.73 8.34
CA GLU A 19 -7.30 9.75 8.89
C GLU A 19 -7.03 8.29 8.49
N LEU A 20 -6.60 8.01 7.26
CA LEU A 20 -6.25 6.63 6.86
C LEU A 20 -4.92 6.21 7.48
N GLY A 21 -3.95 7.11 7.52
CA GLY A 21 -2.69 6.88 8.23
C GLY A 21 -2.93 6.56 9.70
N ASP A 22 -3.74 7.39 10.37
CA ASP A 22 -4.11 7.23 11.78
C ASP A 22 -4.90 5.95 12.03
N THR A 23 -5.76 5.53 11.10
CA THR A 23 -6.50 4.27 11.21
C THR A 23 -5.59 3.04 11.02
N LEU A 24 -4.67 3.10 10.06
CA LEU A 24 -3.70 2.03 9.84
C LEU A 24 -2.72 1.92 11.02
N GLU A 25 -2.32 3.06 11.59
CA GLU A 25 -1.53 3.12 12.81
C GLU A 25 -2.30 2.52 14.01
N ALA A 26 -3.57 2.89 14.20
CA ALA A 26 -4.41 2.35 15.26
C ALA A 26 -4.68 0.83 15.10
N LEU A 27 -4.73 0.33 13.87
CA LEU A 27 -4.85 -1.11 13.59
C LEU A 27 -3.58 -1.89 13.94
N GLY A 28 -2.41 -1.22 13.97
CA GLY A 28 -1.11 -1.82 14.29
C GLY A 28 -0.76 -3.06 13.46
N THR A 29 -1.40 -3.21 12.29
CA THR A 29 -1.35 -4.42 11.50
C THR A 29 -0.37 -4.23 10.34
N PRO A 30 0.65 -5.09 10.20
CA PRO A 30 1.57 -4.98 9.09
C PRO A 30 0.85 -5.17 7.75
N TYR A 31 1.13 -4.27 6.81
CA TYR A 31 0.48 -4.24 5.52
C TYR A 31 1.47 -4.12 4.35
N ILE A 32 1.02 -4.58 3.19
CA ILE A 32 1.67 -4.38 1.90
C ILE A 32 0.77 -3.44 1.11
N GLU A 33 1.37 -2.42 0.54
CA GLU A 33 0.67 -1.43 -0.28
C GLU A 33 0.82 -1.79 -1.76
N MET A 34 -0.28 -1.73 -2.50
CA MET A 34 -0.28 -1.80 -3.95
C MET A 34 -0.60 -0.45 -4.55
N GLN A 35 0.19 -0.05 -5.55
CA GLN A 35 0.00 1.15 -6.32
C GLN A 35 -0.06 0.77 -7.80
N ASP A 36 -0.87 1.46 -8.58
CA ASP A 36 -0.82 1.35 -10.04
C ASP A 36 0.34 2.20 -10.58
N ASP A 37 0.87 1.88 -11.77
CA ASP A 37 1.97 2.62 -12.43
C ASP A 37 1.50 3.99 -13.01
N SER A 38 0.67 4.67 -12.24
CA SER A 38 0.31 6.07 -12.44
C SER A 38 1.51 6.93 -12.02
N GLU A 39 1.78 8.07 -12.68
CA GLU A 39 2.88 8.99 -12.30
C GLU A 39 2.84 9.41 -10.82
N ALA A 40 1.67 9.31 -10.20
CA ALA A 40 1.38 9.40 -8.77
C ALA A 40 2.13 8.40 -7.86
N ALA A 41 2.49 7.21 -8.32
CA ALA A 41 3.14 6.16 -7.51
C ALA A 41 4.61 6.46 -7.20
N LEU A 42 5.22 7.37 -7.95
CA LEU A 42 6.61 7.81 -7.74
C LEU A 42 6.73 8.99 -6.77
N GLU A 43 5.61 9.67 -6.47
CA GLU A 43 5.57 10.63 -5.36
C GLU A 43 5.50 9.85 -4.06
N THR A 44 6.66 9.60 -3.45
CA THR A 44 6.78 9.03 -2.10
C THR A 44 5.85 9.78 -1.16
N ALA A 45 4.74 9.15 -0.79
CA ALA A 45 3.83 9.69 0.21
C ALA A 45 4.63 10.02 1.48
N PRO A 46 4.41 11.19 2.10
CA PRO A 46 5.11 11.56 3.31
C PRO A 46 4.84 10.48 4.36
N ALA A 47 5.91 9.98 4.97
CA ALA A 47 5.88 8.93 5.97
C ALA A 47 5.03 9.33 7.18
N ALA A 48 3.72 9.11 7.10
CA ALA A 48 2.85 9.11 8.25
C ALA A 48 3.14 7.83 9.03
N GLY A 49 3.81 7.94 10.18
CA GLY A 49 3.89 7.01 11.33
C GLY A 49 4.23 5.53 11.13
N HIS A 50 3.67 4.88 10.11
CA HIS A 50 3.67 3.45 9.88
C HIS A 50 3.96 3.15 8.41
N ALA A 51 5.23 2.86 8.11
CA ALA A 51 5.64 2.49 6.77
C ALA A 51 5.13 1.08 6.40
N PRO A 52 4.70 0.86 5.14
CA PRO A 52 4.34 -0.47 4.67
C PRO A 52 5.54 -1.43 4.75
N LEU A 53 5.26 -2.73 4.89
CA LEU A 53 6.29 -3.76 4.80
C LEU A 53 6.93 -3.82 3.41
N ALA A 54 6.12 -3.52 2.39
CA ALA A 54 6.53 -3.41 1.00
C ALA A 54 5.50 -2.57 0.24
N THR A 55 5.96 -1.82 -0.74
CA THR A 55 5.12 -1.16 -1.75
C THR A 55 5.35 -1.85 -3.08
N ILE A 56 4.28 -2.26 -3.75
CA ILE A 56 4.31 -2.92 -5.06
C ILE A 56 3.68 -1.97 -6.07
N VAL A 57 4.47 -1.52 -7.03
CA VAL A 57 3.99 -0.73 -8.17
C VAL A 57 3.62 -1.69 -9.30
N THR A 58 2.38 -1.59 -9.77
CA THR A 58 1.77 -2.53 -10.70
C THR A 58 1.95 -2.03 -12.13
N ASN A 59 2.88 -2.63 -12.87
CA ASN A 59 3.10 -2.31 -14.28
C ASN A 59 2.12 -3.09 -15.19
N GLY A 60 0.81 -2.85 -15.01
CA GLY A 60 -0.27 -3.44 -15.83
C GLY A 60 -0.55 -4.94 -15.65
N ASP A 61 0.36 -5.74 -15.06
CA ASP A 61 0.12 -7.14 -14.71
C ASP A 61 -0.37 -7.29 -13.27
N LEU A 62 -1.66 -6.98 -13.10
CA LEU A 62 -2.33 -7.02 -11.80
C LEU A 62 -2.27 -8.41 -11.15
N ASN A 63 -2.43 -9.48 -11.93
CA ASN A 63 -2.44 -10.85 -11.40
C ASN A 63 -1.08 -11.21 -10.78
N THR A 64 0.00 -10.91 -11.49
CA THR A 64 1.35 -11.18 -10.98
C THR A 64 1.65 -10.33 -9.75
N SER A 65 1.27 -9.05 -9.74
CA SER A 65 1.45 -8.17 -8.58
C SER A 65 0.75 -8.70 -7.33
N TYR A 66 -0.50 -9.12 -7.44
CA TYR A 66 -1.24 -9.73 -6.32
C TYR A 66 -0.58 -11.02 -5.82
N ARG A 67 -0.06 -11.85 -6.72
CA ARG A 67 0.64 -13.09 -6.34
C ARG A 67 1.93 -12.80 -5.57
N ILE A 68 2.68 -11.77 -5.98
CA ILE A 68 3.90 -11.32 -5.26
C ILE A 68 3.51 -10.81 -3.87
N ALA A 69 2.51 -9.93 -3.80
CA ALA A 69 2.03 -9.35 -2.55
C ALA A 69 1.59 -10.44 -1.56
N LEU A 70 0.79 -11.40 -2.03
CA LEU A 70 0.36 -12.53 -1.23
C LEU A 70 1.54 -13.40 -0.79
N GLY A 71 2.51 -13.64 -1.66
CA GLY A 71 3.73 -14.38 -1.33
C GLY A 71 4.54 -13.73 -0.20
N ILE A 72 4.65 -12.40 -0.20
CA ILE A 72 5.32 -11.65 0.87
C ILE A 72 4.49 -11.73 2.17
N ALA A 73 3.17 -11.50 2.10
CA ALA A 73 2.30 -11.55 3.27
C ALA A 73 2.32 -12.94 3.95
N LEU A 74 2.32 -14.01 3.16
CA LEU A 74 2.39 -15.38 3.69
C LEU A 74 3.73 -15.65 4.36
N ARG A 75 4.85 -15.18 3.81
CA ARG A 75 6.17 -15.32 4.45
C ARG A 75 6.23 -14.61 5.81
N GLN A 76 5.57 -13.46 5.94
CA GLN A 76 5.52 -12.71 7.20
C GLN A 76 4.67 -13.39 8.27
N LEU A 77 3.64 -14.16 7.88
CA LEU A 77 2.80 -14.93 8.81
C LEU A 77 3.44 -16.25 9.26
N LEU A 78 4.41 -16.75 8.49
CA LEU A 78 5.14 -17.99 8.78
C LEU A 78 6.38 -17.76 9.69
N HIS A 79 6.65 -16.51 10.05
CA HIS A 79 7.69 -16.09 10.98
C HIS A 79 7.10 -15.82 12.37
#